data_AF-A0A6V8NML0-F1
#
_entry.id   AF-A0A6V8NML0-F1
#
_cell.length_a   1.000
_cell.length_b   1.000
_cell.length_c   1.000
_cell.angle_alpha   90.00
_cell.angle_beta   90.00
_cell.angle_gamma   90.00
#
_symmetry.space_group_name_H-M   'P 1'
#
loop_
_entity.id
_entity.type
_entity.pdbx_description
1 polymer ?
#
loop_
_entity_poly.entity_id
_entity_poly.type
_entity_poly.pdbx_seq_one_letter_code
_entity_poly.pdbx_strand_id
1 'polypeptide(L)' 'MIELPYSLIIEATEEPDYFGFYSPDLEGFTGIGHSVEDCIYKAKWGMIEHVNMIKETG' A
#
# COMPACT_ATOMS: atom_id res chain seq x y z
N MET A 1 -4.56 3.42 16.88
CA MET A 1 -4.57 4.34 15.72
C MET A 1 -3.71 3.69 14.65
N ILE A 2 -4.19 3.59 13.41
CA ILE A 2 -3.42 2.97 12.32
C ILE A 2 -2.30 3.95 11.96
N GLU A 3 -1.05 3.54 12.14
CA GLU A 3 0.12 4.36 11.77
C GLU A 3 0.60 3.97 10.38
N LEU A 4 0.18 4.75 9.38
CA LEU A 4 0.67 4.69 8.01
C LEU A 4 1.47 5.98 7.70
N PRO A 5 2.66 5.86 7.10
CA PRO A 5 3.51 7.03 6.81
C PRO A 5 2.96 7.91 5.67
N TYR A 6 2.11 7.37 4.80
CA TYR A 6 1.50 8.07 3.67
C TYR A 6 0.02 7.69 3.53
N SER A 7 -0.71 8.45 2.71
CA SER A 7 -2.12 8.15 2.42
C SER A 7 -2.25 6.79 1.73
N LEU A 8 -3.26 6.01 2.09
CA LEU A 8 -3.57 4.73 1.48
C LEU A 8 -5.00 4.78 0.94
N ILE A 9 -5.15 4.54 -0.36
CA ILE A 9 -6.45 4.34 -1.00
C ILE A 9 -6.63 2.83 -1.16
N ILE A 10 -7.77 2.32 -0.72
CA ILE A 10 -8.17 0.91 -0.89
C ILE A 10 -9.45 0.90 -1.71
N GLU A 11 -9.45 0.13 -2.78
CA GLU A 11 -10.57 -0.01 -3.71
C GLU A 11 -10.99 -1.48 -3.85
N ALA A 12 -12.30 -1.70 -3.96
CA ALA A 12 -12.82 -3.02 -4.29
C ALA A 12 -12.50 -3.34 -5.75
N THR A 13 -12.04 -4.55 -6.03
CA THR A 13 -11.81 -5.02 -7.39
C THR A 13 -13.03 -5.73 -7.95
N GLU A 14 -13.00 -6.09 -9.24
CA GLU A 14 -14.03 -6.96 -9.83
C GLU A 14 -14.00 -8.37 -9.25
N GLU A 15 -12.87 -8.78 -8.66
CA GLU A 15 -12.72 -10.05 -7.94
C GLU A 15 -13.12 -9.86 -6.46
N PRO A 16 -14.17 -10.55 -5.98
CA PRO A 16 -14.77 -10.26 -4.68
C PRO A 16 -13.86 -10.55 -3.47
N ASP A 17 -12.84 -11.39 -3.65
CA ASP A 17 -11.89 -11.78 -2.60
C ASP A 17 -10.64 -10.89 -2.55
N TYR A 18 -10.60 -9.83 -3.37
CA TYR A 18 -9.45 -8.95 -3.51
C TYR A 18 -9.79 -7.46 -3.45
N PHE A 19 -8.94 -6.74 -2.74
CA PHE A 19 -8.89 -5.30 -2.67
C PHE A 19 -7.58 -4.81 -3.29
N GLY A 20 -7.69 -3.87 -4.22
CA GLY A 20 -6.55 -3.11 -4.69
C GLY A 20 -6.21 -2.02 -3.69
N PHE A 21 -4.94 -1.70 -3.55
CA PHE A 21 -4.54 -0.52 -2.79
C PHE A 21 -3.35 0.18 -3.43
N TYR A 22 -3.29 1.49 -3.26
CA TYR A 22 -2.20 2.31 -3.73
C TYR A 22 -2.07 3.57 -2.86
N SER A 23 -0.94 4.27 -3.02
CA SER A 23 -0.72 5.57 -2.37
C SER A 23 -0.60 6.66 -3.43
N PRO A 24 -1.43 7.72 -3.39
CA PRO A 24 -1.29 8.84 -4.32
C PRO A 24 -0.02 9.66 -4.05
N ASP A 25 0.55 9.54 -2.85
CA ASP A 25 1.75 10.27 -2.42
C ASP A 25 3.05 9.52 -2.76
N LEU A 26 2.98 8.22 -3.11
CA LEU A 26 4.12 7.38 -3.47
C LEU A 26 3.96 6.83 -4.88
N GLU A 27 4.63 7.47 -5.84
CA GLU A 27 4.61 7.02 -7.23
C GLU A 27 5.09 5.57 -7.37
N GLY A 28 4.33 4.77 -8.11
CA GLY A 28 4.60 3.35 -8.33
C GLY A 28 4.25 2.42 -7.15
N PHE A 29 3.74 2.93 -6.02
CA PHE A 29 3.34 2.10 -4.89
C PHE A 29 1.91 1.57 -5.06
N THR A 30 1.79 0.27 -5.35
CA THR A 30 0.52 -0.44 -5.50
C THR A 30 0.61 -1.85 -4.92
N GLY A 31 -0.52 -2.43 -4.51
CA GLY A 31 -0.58 -3.82 -4.07
C GLY A 31 -2.00 -4.38 -4.01
N ILE A 32 -2.11 -5.65 -3.63
CA ILE A 32 -3.38 -6.36 -3.49
C ILE A 32 -3.45 -7.02 -2.11
N GLY A 33 -4.62 -6.93 -1.47
CA GLY A 33 -4.94 -7.61 -0.22
C GLY A 33 -6.27 -8.36 -0.26
N HIS A 34 -6.46 -9.29 0.66
CA HIS A 34 -7.69 -10.09 0.77
C HIS A 34 -8.73 -9.48 1.72
N SER A 35 -8.32 -8.53 2.54
CA SER A 35 -9.20 -7.73 3.40
C SER A 35 -8.61 -6.33 3.56
N VAL A 36 -9.40 -5.41 4.11
CA VAL A 36 -8.92 -4.05 4.42
C VAL A 36 -7.77 -4.11 5.42
N GLU A 37 -7.84 -4.99 6.42
CA GLU A 37 -6.76 -5.21 7.39
C GLU A 37 -5.48 -5.72 6.73
N ASP A 38 -5.59 -6.67 5.80
CA ASP A 38 -4.46 -7.20 5.04
C ASP A 38 -3.81 -6.10 4.17
N CYS A 39 -4.62 -5.25 3.52
CA CYS A 39 -4.13 -4.09 2.77
C CYS A 39 -3.35 -3.14 3.66
N ILE A 40 -3.90 -2.78 4.84
CA ILE A 40 -3.23 -1.88 5.79
C ILE A 40 -1.91 -2.50 6.29
N TYR A 41 -1.92 -3.79 6.62
CA TYR A 41 -0.73 -4.49 7.12
C TYR A 41 0.39 -4.52 6.08
N LYS A 42 0.06 -4.89 4.83
CA LYS A 42 1.00 -4.89 3.71
C LYS A 42 1.48 -3.49 3.38
N ALA A 43 0.57 -2.51 3.36
CA ALA A 43 0.90 -1.13 3.04
C ALA A 43 1.89 -0.53 4.04
N LYS A 44 1.72 -0.79 5.34
CA LYS A 44 2.58 -0.26 6.38
C LYS A 44 4.06 -0.59 6.15
N TRP A 45 4.37 -1.85 5.83
CA TRP A 45 5.74 -2.28 5.59
C TRP A 45 6.21 -1.93 4.18
N GLY A 46 5.35 -2.14 3.17
CA GLY A 46 5.69 -1.88 1.78
C GLY A 46 6.03 -0.40 1.52
N MET A 47 5.37 0.55 2.18
CA MET A 47 5.69 1.97 2.05
C MET A 47 7.10 2.30 2.57
N ILE A 48 7.52 1.67 3.67
CA ILE A 48 8.85 1.87 4.26
C ILE A 48 9.92 1.32 3.32
N GLU A 49 9.71 0.10 2.81
CA GLU A 49 10.63 -0.53 1.86
C GLU A 49 10.74 0.25 0.56
N HIS A 50 9.61 0.68 -0.03
CA HIS A 50 9.58 1.46 -1.27
C HIS A 50 10.38 2.77 -1.15
N VAL A 51 10.21 3.50 -0.04
CA VAL A 51 10.95 4.74 0.21
C VAL A 51 12.44 4.49 0.40
N ASN A 52 12.82 3.40 1.08
CA ASN A 52 14.23 3.06 1.29
C ASN A 52 14.91 2.69 -0.04
N MET A 53 14.25 1.90 -0.89
CA MET A 53 14.76 1.54 -2.21
C MET A 53 15.03 2.77 -3.10
N ILE A 54 14.15 3.76 -3.07
CA ILE A 54 14.34 5.03 -3.83
C ILE A 54 15.56 5.79 -3.31
N LYS A 55 15.78 5.83 -2.00
CA LYS A 55 16.94 6.52 -1.40
C LYS A 55 18.27 5.83 -1.69
N GLU A 56 18.27 4.52 -1.90
CA GLU A 56 19.49 3.76 -2.22
C GLU A 56 19.87 3.84 -3.70
N THR A 57 18.94 4.24 -4.57
CA THR A 57 19.15 4.31 -6.03
C THR A 57 19.25 5.73 -6.59
N GLY A 58 19.12 6.76 -5.75
CA GLY A 58 19.30 8.19 -6.09
C GLY A 58 20.58 8.78 -5.50
#